data_AF-A0A068RPY1-F1
#
_entry.id   AF-A0A068RPY1-F1
#
_cell.length_a   1.000
_cell.length_b   1.000
_cell.length_c   1.000
_cell.angle_alpha   90.00
_cell.angle_beta   90.00
_cell.angle_gamma   90.00
#
_symmetry.space_group_name_H-M   'P 1'
#
loop_
_entity.id
_entity.type
_entity.pdbx_description
1 polymer ?
#
loop_
_entity_poly.entity_id
_entity_poly.type
_entity_poly.pdbx_seq_one_letter_code
_entity_poly.pdbx_strand_id
1 'polypeptide(L)'
;MVELTVHTFTHHCLADGSCHCDWRVTLQNCVEQKAMTGVYYGNIAISALVFVIGVALLVHRIGFKGHRLFDFSSAKGCLRPKPIDCMLALLMIFNLLRLLTSVILITDVAPDMVSRMFLFEFPWQFGYGAFALYLVGIAQTLADSHKAISKGWLPSPRTVDVIGSTFFFAPFIANNIVALVGGAMAETNLYAAEVCVRILYVLWFIHCFSLGIAVLLSGIKLVRILNVHLSKIQASGPRYTAVRTGIFKIRAVMGIIVTCLLMFAIFLLMYGALRPLIMINPPGSIFLGVIWNYLGPLTTLFCEIAVIANPKIGNAGIAGLKTSSGSGGKSGSNEQDTQQSSYVTTNMESSFQTTTMSQHAFEDLKQQQMQYEQVFQKHNQRSQYMGNNATLNTNNTITGYSSYDNDTISGIGNIGTEKIALDDLYPSTTHHDDPGHHHPHWPPPTERLPEDPQDDLSSQVQLMRAER
;
A
#
# COMPACT_ATOMS: atom_id res chain seq x y z
N MET A 1 4.07 48.89 1.64
CA MET A 1 5.05 47.95 2.24
C MET A 1 4.95 48.20 3.74
N VAL A 2 4.61 47.19 4.53
CA VAL A 2 4.47 47.36 5.99
C VAL A 2 5.88 47.28 6.59
N GLU A 3 6.29 48.29 7.35
CA GLU A 3 7.62 48.35 7.96
C GLU A 3 7.63 47.54 9.27
N LEU A 4 8.56 46.59 9.37
CA LEU A 4 8.74 45.71 10.53
C LEU A 4 9.82 46.31 11.44
N THR A 5 9.50 46.47 12.72
CA THR A 5 10.45 46.99 13.74
C THR A 5 11.35 45.89 14.30
N VAL A 6 10.79 44.69 14.48
CA VAL A 6 11.53 43.51 14.93
C VAL A 6 11.16 42.34 14.04
N HIS A 7 12.15 41.77 13.38
CA HIS A 7 11.98 40.60 12.52
C HIS A 7 12.87 39.48 13.05
N THR A 8 12.24 38.51 13.70
CA THR A 8 12.88 37.27 14.18
C THR A 8 12.18 36.07 13.57
N PHE A 9 12.79 34.89 13.67
CA PHE A 9 12.21 33.67 13.12
C PHE A 9 10.81 33.37 13.69
N THR A 10 10.63 33.68 14.98
CA THR A 10 9.41 33.43 15.76
C THR A 10 8.40 34.57 15.77
N HIS A 11 8.87 35.82 15.69
CA HIS A 11 8.06 37.02 15.93
C HIS A 11 8.30 38.05 14.83
N HIS A 12 7.20 38.56 14.27
CA HIS A 12 7.18 39.66 13.33
C HIS A 12 6.45 40.83 14.00
N CYS A 13 7.19 41.83 14.48
CA CYS A 13 6.61 42.99 15.16
C CYS A 13 6.53 44.20 14.22
N LEU A 14 5.37 44.85 14.25
CA LEU A 14 5.04 46.03 13.49
C LEU A 14 5.43 47.31 14.25
N ALA A 15 5.42 48.46 13.55
CA ALA A 15 5.75 49.76 14.14
C ALA A 15 4.77 50.24 15.23
N ASP A 16 3.56 49.69 15.27
CA ASP A 16 2.55 49.95 16.30
C ASP A 16 2.79 49.16 17.60
N GLY A 17 3.83 48.32 17.65
CA GLY A 17 4.14 47.43 18.78
C GLY A 17 3.39 46.10 18.76
N SER A 18 2.55 45.84 17.76
CA SER A 18 1.87 44.56 17.59
C SER A 18 2.84 43.50 17.08
N CYS A 19 3.00 42.39 17.82
CA CYS A 19 3.82 41.25 17.42
C CYS A 19 2.96 40.06 16.98
N HIS A 20 3.33 39.45 15.86
CA HIS A 20 2.71 38.27 15.29
C HIS A 20 3.64 37.07 15.39
N CYS A 21 3.09 35.91 15.74
CA CYS A 21 3.88 34.70 16.00
C CYS A 21 3.82 33.71 14.84
N ASP A 22 4.92 33.00 14.64
CA ASP A 22 4.86 31.71 13.94
C ASP A 22 4.29 30.67 14.90
N TRP A 23 2.97 30.46 14.81
CA TRP A 23 2.20 29.57 15.68
C TRP A 23 2.66 28.11 15.67
N ARG A 24 3.55 27.73 14.75
CA ARG A 24 4.16 26.39 14.73
C ARG A 24 5.18 26.21 15.85
N VAL A 25 5.87 27.29 16.20
CA VAL A 25 7.02 27.29 17.12
C VAL A 25 6.79 28.17 18.35
N THR A 26 5.88 29.14 18.36
CA THR A 26 5.55 29.86 19.59
C THR A 26 4.13 30.39 19.57
N LEU A 27 3.53 30.50 20.76
CA LEU A 27 2.20 31.07 20.98
C LEU A 27 2.23 32.30 21.88
N GLN A 28 3.37 32.60 22.52
CA GLN A 28 3.45 33.60 23.58
C GLN A 28 3.67 35.00 23.03
N ASN A 29 3.14 36.01 23.71
CA ASN A 29 3.38 37.43 23.45
C ASN A 29 2.99 37.90 22.04
N CYS A 30 1.92 37.33 21.49
CA CYS A 30 1.42 37.67 20.16
C CYS A 30 -0.08 37.95 20.15
N VAL A 31 -0.52 38.73 19.15
CA VAL A 31 -1.91 39.13 18.98
C VAL A 31 -2.84 37.90 18.85
N GLU A 32 -2.38 36.84 18.19
CA GLU A 32 -3.15 35.61 17.97
C GLU A 32 -3.11 34.63 19.15
N GLN A 33 -2.38 34.93 20.23
CA GLN A 33 -2.09 33.99 21.33
C GLN A 33 -3.34 33.29 21.85
N LYS A 34 -4.39 34.04 22.18
CA LYS A 34 -5.63 33.49 22.76
C LYS A 34 -6.34 32.55 21.78
N ALA A 35 -6.42 32.95 20.51
CA ALA A 35 -7.08 32.16 19.47
C ALA A 35 -6.29 30.87 19.19
N MET A 36 -4.99 30.99 18.95
CA MET A 36 -4.14 29.84 18.63
C MET A 36 -3.99 28.87 19.81
N THR A 37 -3.92 29.37 21.04
CA THR A 37 -3.98 28.50 22.23
C THR A 37 -5.28 27.68 22.27
N GLY A 38 -6.41 28.28 21.91
CA GLY A 38 -7.68 27.57 21.76
C GLY A 38 -7.64 26.49 20.68
N VAL A 39 -7.01 26.76 19.54
CA VAL A 39 -6.80 25.77 18.46
C VAL A 39 -5.98 24.57 18.96
N TYR A 40 -4.90 24.83 19.70
CA TYR A 40 -4.06 23.76 20.24
C TYR A 40 -4.75 22.96 21.35
N TYR A 41 -5.60 23.58 22.18
CA TYR A 41 -6.46 22.82 23.11
C TYR A 41 -7.43 21.91 22.39
N GLY A 42 -8.09 22.39 21.33
CA GLY A 42 -8.94 21.56 20.49
C GLY A 42 -8.15 20.42 19.84
N ASN A 43 -6.92 20.67 19.42
CA ASN A 43 -6.06 19.66 18.79
C ASN A 43 -5.68 18.56 19.79
N ILE A 44 -5.37 18.93 21.04
CA ILE A 44 -5.14 17.98 22.14
C ILE A 44 -6.37 17.11 22.35
N ALA A 45 -7.56 17.71 22.45
CA ALA A 45 -8.81 16.97 22.69
C ALA A 45 -9.13 15.98 21.57
N ILE A 46 -9.04 16.41 20.30
CA ILE A 46 -9.31 15.54 19.15
C ILE A 46 -8.25 14.45 19.01
N SER A 47 -6.96 14.80 19.14
CA SER A 47 -5.86 13.82 19.04
C SER A 47 -5.97 12.76 20.15
N ALA A 48 -6.33 13.16 21.37
CA ALA A 48 -6.55 12.23 22.49
C ALA A 48 -7.73 11.28 22.21
N LEU A 49 -8.85 11.83 21.74
CA LEU A 49 -10.03 11.04 21.39
C LEU A 49 -9.71 9.98 20.33
N VAL A 50 -9.08 10.41 19.23
CA VAL A 50 -8.71 9.51 18.13
C VAL A 50 -7.69 8.47 18.60
N PHE A 51 -6.69 8.88 19.39
CA PHE A 51 -5.73 7.94 19.96
C PHE A 51 -6.41 6.83 20.78
N VAL A 52 -7.38 7.17 21.64
CA VAL A 52 -8.10 6.18 22.44
C VAL A 52 -8.91 5.22 21.54
N ILE A 53 -9.63 5.75 20.54
CA ILE A 53 -10.40 4.92 19.61
C ILE A 53 -9.49 3.99 18.83
N GLY A 54 -8.42 4.49 18.23
CA GLY A 54 -7.50 3.68 17.44
C GLY A 54 -6.71 2.66 18.27
N VAL A 55 -6.34 2.97 19.52
CA VAL A 55 -5.77 1.97 20.45
C VAL A 55 -6.78 0.87 20.73
N ALA A 56 -8.04 1.20 21.02
CA ALA A 56 -9.09 0.19 21.23
C ALA A 56 -9.28 -0.70 19.99
N LEU A 57 -9.28 -0.12 18.79
CA LEU A 57 -9.33 -0.86 17.53
C LEU A 57 -8.12 -1.77 17.34
N LEU A 58 -6.92 -1.28 17.63
CA LEU A 58 -5.68 -2.02 17.46
C LEU A 58 -5.59 -3.19 18.43
N VAL A 59 -5.94 -2.98 19.71
CA VAL A 59 -6.01 -4.03 20.73
C VAL A 59 -7.04 -5.10 20.35
N HIS A 60 -8.22 -4.69 19.88
CA HIS A 60 -9.23 -5.62 19.39
C HIS A 60 -8.73 -6.46 18.19
N ARG A 61 -7.99 -5.86 17.26
CA ARG A 61 -7.51 -6.56 16.05
C ARG A 61 -6.29 -7.44 16.31
N ILE A 62 -5.30 -6.95 17.06
CA ILE A 62 -4.07 -7.68 17.34
C ILE A 62 -4.27 -8.66 18.50
N GLY A 63 -4.80 -8.19 19.63
CA GLY A 63 -4.93 -8.99 20.84
C GLY A 63 -6.03 -10.04 20.74
N PHE A 64 -7.25 -9.63 20.38
CA PHE A 64 -8.39 -10.54 20.37
C PHE A 64 -8.54 -11.34 19.08
N LYS A 65 -8.21 -10.75 17.92
CA LYS A 65 -8.30 -11.44 16.62
C LYS A 65 -6.99 -12.06 16.14
N GLY A 66 -5.89 -11.83 16.85
CA GLY A 66 -4.57 -12.39 16.50
C GLY A 66 -3.98 -11.84 15.20
N HIS A 67 -4.41 -10.66 14.73
CA HIS A 67 -3.81 -10.06 13.53
C HIS A 67 -2.35 -9.70 13.80
N ARG A 68 -1.49 -9.89 12.79
CA ARG A 68 -0.08 -9.48 12.82
C ARG A 68 0.07 -8.19 12.03
N LEU A 69 0.91 -7.26 12.51
CA LEU A 69 1.24 -6.04 11.76
C LEU A 69 2.04 -6.36 10.49
N PHE A 70 3.05 -7.23 10.63
CA PHE A 70 3.94 -7.62 9.55
C PHE A 70 3.91 -9.13 9.34
N ASP A 71 3.99 -9.53 8.07
CA ASP A 71 4.12 -10.92 7.68
C ASP A 71 5.59 -11.24 7.39
N PHE A 72 6.25 -11.95 8.30
CA PHE A 72 7.66 -12.33 8.15
C PHE A 72 7.75 -13.67 7.42
N SER A 73 7.90 -13.62 6.10
CA SER A 73 8.16 -14.79 5.27
C SER A 73 9.39 -14.55 4.40
N SER A 74 10.51 -15.19 4.75
CA SER A 74 11.81 -14.99 4.10
C SER A 74 11.79 -15.22 2.58
N ALA A 75 10.83 -16.01 2.08
CA ALA A 75 10.69 -16.30 0.65
C ALA A 75 10.05 -15.15 -0.18
N LYS A 76 9.45 -14.13 0.47
CA LYS A 76 8.56 -13.15 -0.20
C LYS A 76 8.98 -11.68 -0.09
N GLY A 77 10.16 -11.41 0.47
CA GLY A 77 10.68 -10.05 0.71
C GLY A 77 10.82 -9.73 2.20
N CYS A 78 11.34 -8.55 2.53
CA CYS A 78 11.68 -8.15 3.90
C CYS A 78 10.48 -7.54 4.65
N LEU A 79 9.61 -6.79 3.96
CA LEU A 79 8.54 -6.02 4.59
C LEU A 79 7.19 -6.31 3.93
N ARG A 80 6.32 -7.10 4.57
CA ARG A 80 4.93 -7.29 4.14
C ARG A 80 3.96 -6.69 5.16
N PRO A 81 3.75 -5.35 5.15
CA PRO A 81 2.83 -4.71 6.07
C PRO A 81 1.39 -5.13 5.78
N LYS A 82 0.61 -5.45 6.82
CA LYS A 82 -0.85 -5.47 6.68
C LYS A 82 -1.31 -4.02 6.60
N PRO A 83 -1.85 -3.57 5.44
CA PRO A 83 -1.97 -2.15 5.15
C PRO A 83 -2.82 -1.40 6.17
N ILE A 84 -3.93 -1.99 6.63
CA ILE A 84 -4.83 -1.36 7.60
C ILE A 84 -4.20 -1.33 9.00
N ASP A 85 -3.62 -2.44 9.43
CA ASP A 85 -3.12 -2.58 10.81
C ASP A 85 -1.85 -1.74 11.03
N CYS A 86 -0.91 -1.75 10.08
CA CYS A 86 0.27 -0.87 10.09
C CYS A 86 -0.12 0.61 10.01
N MET A 87 -1.08 0.96 9.15
CA MET A 87 -1.58 2.32 9.05
C MET A 87 -2.15 2.79 10.39
N LEU A 88 -3.06 2.02 11.01
CA LEU A 88 -3.62 2.36 12.31
C LEU A 88 -2.54 2.54 13.38
N ALA A 89 -1.58 1.61 13.47
CA ALA A 89 -0.48 1.70 14.43
C ALA A 89 0.34 3.00 14.29
N LEU A 90 0.71 3.38 13.06
CA LEU A 90 1.46 4.61 12.81
C LEU A 90 0.60 5.88 13.03
N LEU A 91 -0.70 5.84 12.71
CA LEU A 91 -1.61 6.94 13.00
C LEU A 91 -1.80 7.14 14.52
N MET A 92 -1.67 6.09 15.34
CA MET A 92 -1.69 6.22 16.80
C MET A 92 -0.44 6.92 17.31
N ILE A 93 0.72 6.56 16.78
CA ILE A 93 1.98 7.25 17.12
C ILE A 93 1.89 8.72 16.68
N PHE A 94 1.36 9.00 15.48
CA PHE A 94 1.11 10.36 15.01
C PHE A 94 0.26 11.17 15.99
N ASN A 95 -0.93 10.66 16.38
CA ASN A 95 -1.84 11.39 17.27
C ASN A 95 -1.24 11.59 18.67
N LEU A 96 -0.53 10.60 19.21
CA LEU A 96 0.17 10.72 20.48
C LEU A 96 1.25 11.82 20.43
N LEU A 97 2.10 11.80 19.40
CA LEU A 97 3.16 12.80 19.24
C LEU A 97 2.58 14.20 18.97
N ARG A 98 1.49 14.31 18.22
CA ARG A 98 0.78 15.59 18.00
C ARG A 98 0.19 16.15 19.29
N LEU A 99 -0.38 15.30 20.14
CA LEU A 99 -0.85 15.68 21.46
C LEU A 99 0.31 16.21 22.31
N LEU A 100 1.41 15.46 22.42
CA LEU A 100 2.58 15.87 23.19
C LEU A 100 3.17 17.19 22.70
N THR A 101 3.33 17.35 21.39
CA THR A 101 3.83 18.59 20.77
C THR A 101 2.94 19.78 21.10
N SER A 102 1.62 19.57 21.11
CA SER A 102 0.66 20.62 21.45
C SER A 102 0.74 21.03 22.92
N VAL A 103 0.92 20.07 23.82
CA VAL A 103 1.13 20.33 25.25
C VAL A 103 2.42 21.10 25.47
N ILE A 104 3.52 20.68 24.84
CA ILE A 104 4.83 21.35 24.95
C ILE A 104 4.74 22.79 24.46
N LEU A 105 4.03 23.05 23.36
CA LEU A 105 3.89 24.38 22.80
C LEU A 105 3.02 25.30 23.67
N ILE A 106 1.91 24.80 24.23
CA ILE A 106 1.05 25.59 25.14
C ILE A 106 1.78 25.90 26.45
N THR A 107 2.49 24.91 27.01
CA THR A 107 3.19 25.04 28.29
C THR A 107 4.55 25.73 28.19
N ASP A 108 5.03 25.97 26.96
CA ASP A 108 6.28 26.64 26.65
C ASP A 108 7.54 25.97 27.25
N VAL A 109 7.47 24.67 27.59
CA VAL A 109 8.51 23.95 28.35
C VAL A 109 9.83 23.76 27.58
N ALA A 110 9.80 23.77 26.26
CA ALA A 110 11.00 23.60 25.42
C ALA A 110 11.28 24.88 24.62
N PRO A 111 11.94 25.91 25.19
CA PRO A 111 12.18 27.19 24.50
C PRO A 111 13.17 27.09 23.33
N ASP A 112 14.00 26.04 23.31
CA ASP A 112 15.00 25.81 22.25
C ASP A 112 14.36 25.61 20.85
N MET A 113 14.81 26.40 19.88
CA MET A 113 14.23 26.43 18.54
C MET A 113 14.47 25.14 17.75
N VAL A 114 15.61 24.49 17.96
CA VAL A 114 15.95 23.20 17.32
C VAL A 114 14.91 22.16 17.72
N SER A 115 14.65 22.05 19.02
CA SER A 115 13.68 21.12 19.59
C SER A 115 12.27 21.42 19.11
N ARG A 116 11.84 22.69 19.07
CA ARG A 116 10.50 23.05 18.59
C ARG A 116 10.28 22.72 17.12
N MET A 117 11.25 23.05 16.27
CA MET A 117 11.18 22.74 14.84
C MET A 117 11.14 21.22 14.61
N PHE A 118 11.98 20.46 15.32
CA PHE A 118 11.97 19.00 15.24
C PHE A 118 10.64 18.41 15.72
N LEU A 119 10.16 18.78 16.91
CA LEU A 119 8.92 18.27 17.48
C LEU A 119 7.70 18.65 16.66
N PHE A 120 7.71 19.80 15.97
CA PHE A 120 6.64 20.18 15.06
C PHE A 120 6.57 19.27 13.84
N GLU A 121 7.72 18.91 13.25
CA GLU A 121 7.82 18.14 12.01
C GLU A 121 7.77 16.62 12.21
N PHE A 122 8.30 16.13 13.33
CA PHE A 122 8.46 14.70 13.60
C PHE A 122 7.15 13.90 13.60
N PRO A 123 6.04 14.37 14.20
CA PRO A 123 4.77 13.65 14.16
C PRO A 123 4.31 13.39 12.72
N TRP A 124 4.41 14.40 11.85
CA TRP A 124 3.95 14.31 10.44
C TRP A 124 4.60 13.16 9.68
N GLN A 125 5.82 12.78 10.04
CA GLN A 125 6.52 11.63 9.47
C GLN A 125 5.77 10.32 9.67
N PHE A 126 5.17 10.12 10.86
CA PHE A 126 4.35 8.94 11.16
C PHE A 126 3.01 8.97 10.44
N GLY A 127 2.37 10.15 10.36
CA GLY A 127 1.12 10.33 9.61
C GLY A 127 1.29 10.01 8.13
N TYR A 128 2.34 10.57 7.52
CA TYR A 128 2.73 10.27 6.14
C TYR A 128 3.14 8.81 5.96
N GLY A 129 3.98 8.29 6.88
CA GLY A 129 4.46 6.91 6.87
C GLY A 129 3.32 5.89 6.94
N ALA A 130 2.24 6.19 7.67
CA ALA A 130 1.04 5.37 7.72
C ALA A 130 0.42 5.19 6.33
N PHE A 131 0.31 6.28 5.56
CA PHE A 131 -0.24 6.24 4.20
C PHE A 131 0.73 5.59 3.20
N ALA A 132 2.04 5.77 3.39
CA ALA A 132 3.05 5.07 2.60
C ALA A 132 2.98 3.54 2.82
N LEU A 133 2.90 3.06 4.06
CA LEU A 133 2.76 1.63 4.34
C LEU A 133 1.41 1.07 3.86
N TYR A 134 0.35 1.87 3.90
CA TYR A 134 -0.94 1.50 3.30
C TYR A 134 -0.82 1.28 1.79
N LEU A 135 -0.14 2.19 1.07
CA LEU A 135 0.16 2.03 -0.35
C LEU A 135 0.97 0.76 -0.63
N VAL A 136 2.03 0.51 0.16
CA VAL A 136 2.87 -0.68 0.02
C VAL A 136 2.06 -1.96 0.19
N GLY A 137 1.24 -2.05 1.23
CA GLY A 137 0.40 -3.23 1.46
C GLY A 137 -0.62 -3.46 0.34
N ILE A 138 -1.18 -2.40 -0.24
CA ILE A 138 -2.04 -2.49 -1.43
C ILE A 138 -1.25 -2.98 -2.65
N ALA A 139 -0.10 -2.37 -2.94
CA ALA A 139 0.71 -2.69 -4.11
C ALA A 139 1.22 -4.14 -4.07
N GLN A 140 1.58 -4.63 -2.89
CA GLN A 140 1.96 -6.03 -2.68
C GLN A 140 0.79 -6.98 -2.87
N THR A 141 -0.39 -6.64 -2.32
CA THR A 141 -1.61 -7.42 -2.55
C THR A 141 -1.91 -7.51 -4.05
N LEU A 142 -1.78 -6.40 -4.78
CA LEU A 142 -1.94 -6.36 -6.24
C LEU A 142 -0.95 -7.26 -6.98
N ALA A 143 0.33 -7.19 -6.62
CA ALA A 143 1.38 -7.98 -7.26
C ALA A 143 1.13 -9.48 -7.09
N ASP A 144 0.74 -9.91 -5.89
CA ASP A 144 0.45 -11.31 -5.60
C ASP A 144 -0.81 -11.79 -6.36
N SER A 145 -1.81 -10.92 -6.48
CA SER A 145 -3.06 -11.23 -7.20
C SER A 145 -2.83 -11.42 -8.69
N HIS A 146 -2.09 -10.50 -9.31
CA HIS A 146 -1.91 -10.52 -10.76
C HIS A 146 -1.04 -11.66 -11.25
N LYS A 147 -0.06 -12.11 -10.45
CA LYS A 147 0.75 -13.29 -10.79
C LYS A 147 -0.12 -14.52 -11.05
N ALA A 148 -1.32 -14.57 -10.46
CA ALA A 148 -2.29 -15.64 -10.71
C ALA A 148 -3.13 -15.46 -11.98
N ILE A 149 -3.24 -14.25 -12.55
CA ILE A 149 -4.32 -13.91 -13.51
C ILE A 149 -3.81 -13.33 -14.84
N SER A 150 -2.73 -12.56 -14.89
CA SER A 150 -2.27 -12.00 -16.16
C SER A 150 -0.75 -11.89 -16.28
N LYS A 151 -0.24 -12.19 -17.47
CA LYS A 151 1.17 -11.98 -17.90
C LYS A 151 1.53 -10.49 -18.05
N GLY A 152 0.80 -9.57 -17.41
CA GLY A 152 1.00 -8.14 -17.53
C GLY A 152 2.25 -7.65 -16.81
N TRP A 153 2.87 -6.60 -17.35
CA TRP A 153 4.04 -5.92 -16.77
C TRP A 153 3.66 -5.22 -15.45
N LEU A 154 3.80 -5.94 -14.34
CA LEU A 154 3.76 -5.35 -13.00
C LEU A 154 5.15 -5.28 -12.41
N PRO A 155 5.45 -4.23 -11.62
CA PRO A 155 6.72 -4.12 -10.94
C PRO A 155 6.94 -5.34 -10.04
N SER A 156 8.18 -5.83 -10.01
CA SER A 156 8.55 -6.94 -9.14
C SER A 156 8.25 -6.59 -7.67
N PRO A 157 7.97 -7.57 -6.79
CA PRO A 157 7.78 -7.31 -5.36
C PRO A 157 8.94 -6.53 -4.74
N ARG A 158 10.19 -6.82 -5.15
CA ARG A 158 11.38 -6.07 -4.71
C ARG A 158 11.31 -4.60 -5.11
N THR A 159 10.85 -4.31 -6.33
CA THR A 159 10.67 -2.93 -6.81
C THR A 159 9.63 -2.19 -5.96
N VAL A 160 8.50 -2.85 -5.62
CA VAL A 160 7.47 -2.28 -4.76
C VAL A 160 8.03 -1.99 -3.35
N ASP A 161 8.83 -2.90 -2.80
CA ASP A 161 9.47 -2.72 -1.49
C ASP A 161 10.45 -1.55 -1.48
N VAL A 162 11.27 -1.39 -2.54
CA VAL A 162 12.20 -0.27 -2.67
C VAL A 162 11.44 1.05 -2.78
N ILE A 163 10.46 1.15 -3.67
CA ILE A 163 9.64 2.37 -3.83
C ILE A 163 8.93 2.71 -2.52
N GLY A 164 8.34 1.71 -1.87
CA GLY A 164 7.67 1.83 -0.59
C GLY A 164 8.57 2.33 0.53
N SER A 165 9.76 1.73 0.63
CA SER A 165 10.78 2.11 1.62
C SER A 165 11.28 3.53 1.36
N THR A 166 11.50 3.91 0.09
CA THR A 166 11.86 5.28 -0.27
C THR A 166 10.78 6.27 0.14
N PHE A 167 9.50 5.99 -0.16
CA PHE A 167 8.41 6.85 0.32
C PHE A 167 8.42 6.95 1.85
N PHE A 168 8.56 5.84 2.56
CA PHE A 168 8.53 5.82 4.02
C PHE A 168 9.70 6.59 4.64
N PHE A 169 10.95 6.31 4.23
CA PHE A 169 12.15 6.82 4.90
C PHE A 169 12.61 8.19 4.40
N ALA A 170 12.33 8.58 3.15
CA ALA A 170 12.83 9.84 2.60
C ALA A 170 12.39 11.07 3.41
N PRO A 171 11.12 11.21 3.84
CA PRO A 171 10.70 12.31 4.71
C PRO A 171 11.38 12.30 6.07
N PHE A 172 11.57 11.12 6.69
CA PHE A 172 12.27 11.00 7.97
C PHE A 172 13.72 11.48 7.91
N ILE A 173 14.39 11.31 6.77
CA ILE A 173 15.78 11.74 6.61
C ILE A 173 15.81 13.21 6.19
N ALA A 174 15.20 13.55 5.05
CA ALA A 174 15.32 14.87 4.45
C ALA A 174 14.68 15.95 5.32
N ASN A 175 13.43 15.76 5.76
CA ASN A 175 12.70 16.81 6.46
C ASN A 175 13.23 17.04 7.87
N ASN A 176 13.66 15.99 8.59
CA ASN A 176 14.26 16.18 9.92
C ASN A 176 15.62 16.88 9.84
N ILE A 177 16.46 16.56 8.84
CA ILE A 177 17.74 17.28 8.66
C ILE A 177 17.47 18.77 8.39
N VAL A 178 16.55 19.10 7.48
CA VAL A 178 16.22 20.49 7.15
C VAL A 178 15.58 21.21 8.34
N ALA A 179 14.73 20.53 9.13
CA ALA A 179 14.11 21.09 10.33
C ALA A 179 15.15 21.39 11.42
N LEU A 180 16.09 20.47 11.67
CA LEU A 180 17.17 20.66 12.65
C LEU A 180 18.11 21.78 12.24
N VAL A 181 18.54 21.82 10.98
CA VAL A 181 19.39 22.90 10.45
C VAL A 181 18.65 24.24 10.51
N GLY A 182 17.38 24.27 10.11
CA GLY A 182 16.56 25.48 10.17
C GLY A 182 16.38 26.00 11.60
N GLY A 183 16.18 25.11 12.58
CA GLY A 183 16.13 25.48 13.99
C GLY A 183 17.46 25.98 14.53
N ALA A 184 18.58 25.36 14.15
CA ALA A 184 19.91 25.77 14.61
C ALA A 184 20.33 27.13 14.06
N MET A 185 19.91 27.45 12.84
CA MET A 185 20.20 28.74 12.20
C MET A 185 19.25 29.87 12.62
N ALA A 186 18.17 29.58 13.36
CA ALA A 186 17.12 30.55 13.65
C ALA A 186 17.61 31.78 14.44
N GLU A 187 18.62 31.61 15.30
CA GLU A 187 19.20 32.70 16.10
C GLU A 187 20.41 33.35 15.44
N THR A 188 21.20 32.59 14.65
CA THR A 188 22.46 33.07 14.08
C THR A 188 22.30 33.66 12.67
N ASN A 189 21.37 33.13 11.86
CA ASN A 189 21.18 33.53 10.48
C ASN A 189 19.72 33.32 10.05
N LEU A 190 18.91 34.35 10.30
CA LEU A 190 17.48 34.37 10.03
C LEU A 190 17.14 34.03 8.57
N TYR A 191 17.88 34.60 7.61
CA TYR A 191 17.65 34.36 6.19
C TYR A 191 17.82 32.87 5.84
N ALA A 192 18.88 32.23 6.32
CA ALA A 192 19.11 30.82 6.07
C ALA A 192 18.04 29.93 6.74
N ALA A 193 17.58 30.27 7.95
CA ALA A 193 16.49 29.56 8.61
C ALA A 193 15.17 29.65 7.82
N GLU A 194 14.84 30.82 7.27
CA GLU A 194 13.68 30.99 6.40
C GLU A 194 13.77 30.19 5.10
N VAL A 195 14.95 30.17 4.47
CA VAL A 195 15.20 29.34 3.28
C VAL A 195 15.02 27.85 3.62
N CYS A 196 15.51 27.40 4.78
CA CYS A 196 15.30 26.03 5.26
C CYS A 196 13.81 25.71 5.40
N VAL A 197 13.00 26.60 6.00
CA VAL A 197 11.55 26.41 6.11
C VAL A 197 10.87 26.32 4.75
N ARG A 198 11.28 27.15 3.77
CA ARG A 198 10.73 27.09 2.41
C ARG A 198 11.09 25.77 1.72
N ILE A 199 12.35 25.34 1.82
CA ILE A 199 12.82 24.05 1.28
C ILE A 199 12.04 22.90 1.91
N LEU A 200 11.87 22.92 3.23
CA LEU A 200 11.11 21.91 3.98
C LEU A 200 9.69 21.76 3.44
N TYR A 201 9.00 22.86 3.15
CA TYR A 201 7.64 22.80 2.60
C TYR A 201 7.57 22.41 1.13
N VAL A 202 8.59 22.74 0.34
CA VAL A 202 8.73 22.20 -1.01
C VAL A 202 8.93 20.69 -0.97
N LEU A 203 9.77 20.18 -0.07
CA LEU A 203 9.99 18.74 0.11
C LEU A 203 8.69 18.05 0.53
N TRP A 204 7.98 18.59 1.52
CA TRP A 204 6.67 18.08 1.92
C TRP A 204 5.65 18.10 0.78
N PHE A 205 5.59 19.17 -0.01
CA PHE A 205 4.74 19.24 -1.20
C PHE A 205 5.05 18.10 -2.17
N ILE A 206 6.33 17.90 -2.52
CA ILE A 206 6.77 16.83 -3.43
C ILE A 206 6.37 15.46 -2.87
N HIS A 207 6.62 15.20 -1.59
CA HIS A 207 6.28 13.94 -0.94
C HIS A 207 4.76 13.70 -0.92
N CYS A 208 3.96 14.65 -0.44
CA CYS A 208 2.52 14.50 -0.35
C CYS A 208 1.86 14.39 -1.73
N PHE A 209 2.30 15.19 -2.71
CA PHE A 209 1.78 15.14 -4.07
C PHE A 209 2.11 13.79 -4.74
N SER A 210 3.37 13.36 -4.70
CA SER A 210 3.79 12.09 -5.31
C SER A 210 3.11 10.88 -4.66
N LEU A 211 3.01 10.84 -3.33
CA LEU A 211 2.28 9.77 -2.62
C LEU A 211 0.78 9.81 -2.94
N GLY A 212 0.17 10.99 -2.98
CA GLY A 212 -1.24 11.16 -3.32
C GLY A 212 -1.57 10.62 -4.71
N ILE A 213 -0.76 10.94 -5.72
CA ILE A 213 -0.89 10.40 -7.08
C ILE A 213 -0.65 8.88 -7.10
N ALA A 214 0.37 8.38 -6.39
CA ALA A 214 0.66 6.94 -6.34
C ALA A 214 -0.48 6.14 -5.71
N VAL A 215 -1.08 6.63 -4.61
CA VAL A 215 -2.26 6.03 -3.97
C VAL A 215 -3.47 6.06 -4.90
N LEU A 216 -3.73 7.18 -5.57
CA LEU A 216 -4.85 7.30 -6.50
C LEU A 216 -4.73 6.29 -7.66
N LEU A 217 -3.57 6.23 -8.32
CA LEU A 217 -3.34 5.32 -9.45
C LEU A 217 -3.41 3.85 -9.02
N SER A 218 -2.75 3.50 -7.92
CA SER A 218 -2.75 2.12 -7.40
C SER A 218 -4.14 1.69 -6.96
N GLY A 219 -4.88 2.58 -6.32
CA GLY A 219 -6.21 2.29 -5.83
C GLY A 219 -7.27 2.22 -6.93
N ILE A 220 -7.20 3.04 -7.98
CA ILE A 220 -8.06 2.89 -9.18
C ILE A 220 -7.81 1.53 -9.83
N LYS A 221 -6.54 1.14 -10.02
CA LYS A 221 -6.18 -0.17 -10.58
C LYS A 221 -6.72 -1.32 -9.72
N LEU A 222 -6.53 -1.25 -8.40
CA LEU A 222 -7.04 -2.22 -7.45
C LEU A 222 -8.56 -2.38 -7.56
N VAL A 223 -9.29 -1.28 -7.49
CA VAL A 223 -10.75 -1.30 -7.60
C VAL A 223 -11.22 -1.92 -8.91
N ARG A 224 -10.55 -1.62 -10.04
CA ARG A 224 -10.88 -2.20 -11.34
C ARG A 224 -10.71 -3.72 -11.33
N ILE A 225 -9.59 -4.22 -10.81
CA ILE A 225 -9.31 -5.66 -10.73
C ILE A 225 -10.35 -6.36 -9.85
N LEU A 226 -10.61 -5.82 -8.65
CA LEU A 226 -11.60 -6.37 -7.74
C LEU A 226 -13.01 -6.42 -8.35
N ASN A 227 -13.42 -5.40 -9.09
CA ASN A 227 -14.72 -5.40 -9.77
C ASN A 227 -14.82 -6.49 -10.85
N VAL A 228 -13.74 -6.72 -11.62
CA VAL A 228 -13.70 -7.79 -12.63
C VAL A 228 -13.78 -9.18 -11.98
N HIS A 229 -13.21 -9.35 -10.79
CA HIS A 229 -13.40 -10.59 -10.03
C HIS A 229 -14.81 -10.73 -9.47
N LEU A 230 -15.35 -9.63 -8.94
CA LEU A 230 -16.68 -9.61 -8.37
C LEU A 230 -17.75 -9.99 -9.42
N SER A 231 -17.59 -9.57 -10.68
CA SER A 231 -18.51 -9.94 -11.77
C SER A 231 -18.46 -11.41 -12.17
N LYS A 232 -17.41 -12.15 -11.78
CA LYS A 232 -17.29 -13.61 -12.01
C LYS A 232 -17.89 -14.44 -10.88
N ILE A 233 -18.12 -13.85 -9.71
CA ILE A 233 -18.74 -14.51 -8.56
C ILE A 233 -20.25 -14.39 -8.71
N GLN A 234 -20.98 -15.47 -8.43
CA GLN A 234 -22.44 -15.45 -8.45
C GLN A 234 -22.97 -14.33 -7.54
N ALA A 235 -23.84 -13.46 -8.09
CA ALA A 235 -24.30 -12.24 -7.43
C ALA A 235 -25.12 -12.47 -6.13
N SER A 236 -25.53 -13.71 -5.87
CA SER A 236 -26.30 -14.11 -4.70
C SER A 236 -25.44 -14.94 -3.75
N GLY A 237 -24.90 -14.33 -2.69
CA GLY A 237 -24.24 -15.07 -1.63
C GLY A 237 -23.61 -14.19 -0.54
N PRO A 238 -23.45 -14.71 0.70
CA PRO A 238 -22.72 -14.01 1.77
C PRO A 238 -21.28 -13.63 1.38
N ARG A 239 -20.65 -14.41 0.49
CA ARG A 239 -19.31 -14.12 -0.05
C ARG A 239 -19.30 -12.86 -0.92
N TYR A 240 -20.31 -12.67 -1.77
CA TYR A 240 -20.43 -11.50 -2.62
C TYR A 240 -20.59 -10.22 -1.79
N THR A 241 -21.43 -10.25 -0.74
CA THR A 241 -21.64 -9.09 0.16
C THR A 241 -20.39 -8.75 0.97
N ALA A 242 -19.65 -9.76 1.43
CA ALA A 242 -18.37 -9.59 2.10
C ALA A 242 -17.33 -8.88 1.20
N VAL A 243 -17.13 -9.39 -0.03
CA VAL A 243 -16.16 -8.79 -0.97
C VAL A 243 -16.57 -7.38 -1.38
N ARG A 244 -17.86 -7.15 -1.67
CA ARG A 244 -18.38 -5.81 -2.00
C ARG A 244 -18.17 -4.81 -0.86
N THR A 245 -18.35 -5.27 0.38
CA THR A 245 -18.07 -4.46 1.58
C THR A 245 -16.59 -4.13 1.70
N GLY A 246 -15.71 -5.09 1.46
CA GLY A 246 -14.27 -4.87 1.42
C GLY A 246 -13.85 -3.82 0.38
N ILE A 247 -14.39 -3.90 -0.83
CA ILE A 247 -14.14 -2.92 -1.91
C ILE A 247 -14.59 -1.52 -1.48
N PHE A 248 -15.77 -1.41 -0.86
CA PHE A 248 -16.29 -0.13 -0.36
C PHE A 248 -15.36 0.50 0.68
N LYS A 249 -14.88 -0.28 1.66
CA LYS A 249 -13.93 0.20 2.68
C LYS A 249 -12.63 0.70 2.05
N ILE A 250 -12.06 -0.06 1.12
CA ILE A 250 -10.83 0.32 0.43
C ILE A 250 -11.02 1.64 -0.33
N ARG A 251 -12.15 1.81 -1.04
CA ARG A 251 -12.48 3.06 -1.74
C ARG A 251 -12.62 4.24 -0.79
N ALA A 252 -13.28 4.04 0.35
CA ALA A 252 -13.46 5.08 1.35
C ALA A 252 -12.11 5.54 1.93
N VAL A 253 -11.28 4.60 2.42
CA VAL A 253 -9.96 4.91 2.99
C VAL A 253 -9.05 5.56 1.94
N MET A 254 -9.03 5.02 0.71
CA MET A 254 -8.26 5.61 -0.39
C MET A 254 -8.70 7.05 -0.70
N GLY A 255 -10.01 7.30 -0.78
CA GLY A 255 -10.54 8.65 -1.02
C GLY A 255 -10.15 9.64 0.07
N ILE A 256 -10.20 9.22 1.34
CA ILE A 256 -9.78 10.02 2.50
C ILE A 256 -8.28 10.36 2.39
N ILE A 257 -7.42 9.37 2.12
CA ILE A 257 -5.97 9.56 2.01
C ILE A 257 -5.62 10.51 0.87
N VAL A 258 -6.16 10.30 -0.34
CA VAL A 258 -5.86 11.14 -1.51
C VAL A 258 -6.32 12.58 -1.26
N THR A 259 -7.53 12.76 -0.72
CA THR A 259 -8.06 14.09 -0.41
C THR A 259 -7.18 14.79 0.62
N CYS A 260 -6.81 14.11 1.69
CA CYS A 260 -5.93 14.64 2.74
C CYS A 260 -4.55 15.06 2.18
N LEU A 261 -3.88 14.17 1.45
CA LEU A 261 -2.54 14.42 0.92
C LEU A 261 -2.51 15.57 -0.09
N LEU A 262 -3.48 15.64 -1.02
CA LEU A 262 -3.55 16.72 -2.00
C LEU A 262 -3.92 18.05 -1.36
N MET A 263 -4.86 18.04 -0.40
CA MET A 263 -5.22 19.23 0.37
C MET A 263 -4.01 19.75 1.17
N PHE A 264 -3.28 18.85 1.85
CA PHE A 264 -2.08 19.22 2.60
C PHE A 264 -0.99 19.78 1.67
N ALA A 265 -0.75 19.15 0.51
CA ALA A 265 0.21 19.64 -0.47
C ALA A 265 -0.10 21.08 -0.93
N ILE A 266 -1.36 21.38 -1.22
CA ILE A 266 -1.79 22.73 -1.61
C ILE A 266 -1.53 23.73 -0.48
N PHE A 267 -1.89 23.39 0.76
CA PHE A 267 -1.68 24.27 1.90
C PHE A 267 -0.20 24.48 2.25
N LEU A 268 0.64 23.46 2.11
CA LEU A 268 2.08 23.54 2.29
C LEU A 268 2.72 24.50 1.27
N LEU A 269 2.35 24.38 -0.01
CA LEU A 269 2.85 25.25 -1.06
C LEU A 269 2.39 26.70 -0.86
N MET A 270 1.11 26.88 -0.51
CA MET A 270 0.52 28.18 -0.21
C MET A 270 1.23 28.84 0.98
N TYR A 271 1.45 28.11 2.07
CA TYR A 271 2.15 28.63 3.24
C TYR A 271 3.62 28.90 2.93
N GLY A 272 4.32 27.99 2.26
CA GLY A 272 5.72 28.19 1.86
C GLY A 272 5.93 29.43 0.99
N ALA A 273 5.02 29.71 0.06
CA ALA A 273 5.08 30.87 -0.83
C ALA A 273 4.65 32.18 -0.13
N LEU A 274 3.62 32.14 0.73
CA LEU A 274 2.98 33.32 1.30
C LEU A 274 3.23 33.49 2.80
N ARG A 275 4.18 32.75 3.41
CA ARG A 275 4.43 32.72 4.86
C ARG A 275 4.48 34.13 5.51
N PRO A 276 5.27 35.10 5.01
CA PRO A 276 5.35 36.41 5.65
C PRO A 276 4.01 37.17 5.65
N LEU A 277 3.25 37.06 4.54
CA LEU A 277 1.95 37.70 4.40
C LEU A 277 0.89 37.06 5.30
N ILE A 278 0.94 35.73 5.42
CA ILE A 278 0.01 34.98 6.27
C ILE A 278 0.29 35.28 7.75
N MET A 279 1.56 35.34 8.16
CA MET A 279 1.91 35.58 9.57
C MET A 279 1.51 36.97 10.06
N ILE A 280 1.63 38.01 9.23
CA ILE A 280 1.26 39.38 9.59
C ILE A 280 -0.27 39.60 9.53
N ASN A 281 -1.03 38.64 8.97
CA ASN A 281 -2.48 38.71 8.85
C ASN A 281 -3.14 37.76 9.87
N PRO A 282 -3.68 38.26 11.01
CA PRO A 282 -4.22 37.39 12.06
C PRO A 282 -5.32 36.43 11.57
N PRO A 283 -6.32 36.87 10.78
CA PRO A 283 -7.32 35.94 10.23
C PRO A 283 -6.71 34.83 9.37
N GLY A 284 -5.76 35.16 8.48
CA GLY A 284 -5.08 34.19 7.64
C GLY A 284 -4.23 33.20 8.44
N SER A 285 -3.49 33.72 9.42
CA SER A 285 -2.67 32.93 10.35
C SER A 285 -3.53 31.95 11.15
N ILE A 286 -4.62 32.42 11.75
CA ILE A 286 -5.55 31.59 12.53
C ILE A 286 -6.25 30.56 11.64
N PHE A 287 -6.75 30.96 10.48
CA PHE A 287 -7.42 30.05 9.53
C PHE A 287 -6.50 28.91 9.12
N LEU A 288 -5.26 29.23 8.73
CA LEU A 288 -4.30 28.21 8.35
C LEU A 288 -3.89 27.36 9.56
N GLY A 289 -3.73 27.97 10.74
CA GLY A 289 -3.45 27.26 11.99
C GLY A 289 -4.54 26.24 12.35
N VAL A 290 -5.82 26.60 12.19
CA VAL A 290 -6.96 25.69 12.39
C VAL A 290 -6.89 24.51 11.44
N ILE A 291 -6.75 24.78 10.14
CA ILE A 291 -6.68 23.73 9.11
C ILE A 291 -5.50 22.81 9.38
N TRP A 292 -4.31 23.37 9.60
CA TRP A 292 -3.09 22.59 9.78
C TRP A 292 -3.14 21.69 11.01
N ASN A 293 -3.66 22.21 12.12
CA ASN A 293 -3.74 21.44 13.36
C ASN A 293 -4.81 20.35 13.28
N TYR A 294 -5.98 20.62 12.68
CA TYR A 294 -7.08 19.66 12.66
C TYR A 294 -7.09 18.69 11.49
N LEU A 295 -6.43 19.01 10.36
CA LEU A 295 -6.44 18.15 9.18
C LEU A 295 -5.96 16.73 9.50
N GLY A 296 -4.84 16.60 10.23
CA GLY A 296 -4.29 15.31 10.60
C GLY A 296 -5.24 14.48 11.47
N PRO A 297 -5.58 14.93 12.69
CA PRO A 297 -6.48 14.20 13.59
C PRO A 297 -7.85 13.89 12.98
N LEU A 298 -8.45 14.82 12.24
CA LEU A 298 -9.73 14.57 11.56
C LEU A 298 -9.60 13.52 10.45
N THR A 299 -8.52 13.55 9.68
CA THR A 299 -8.25 12.50 8.67
C THR A 299 -8.12 11.15 9.35
N THR A 300 -7.39 11.07 10.48
CA THR A 300 -7.25 9.82 11.22
C THR A 300 -8.57 9.31 11.79
N LEU A 301 -9.42 10.21 12.30
CA LEU A 301 -10.78 9.88 12.74
C LEU A 301 -11.62 9.32 11.60
N PHE A 302 -11.59 9.95 10.42
CA PHE A 302 -12.32 9.45 9.26
C PHE A 302 -11.81 8.09 8.77
N CYS A 303 -10.49 7.85 8.82
CA CYS A 303 -9.92 6.54 8.54
C CYS A 303 -10.43 5.48 9.53
N GLU A 304 -10.47 5.78 10.82
CA GLU A 304 -11.01 4.86 11.84
C GLU A 304 -12.49 4.57 11.64
N ILE A 305 -13.29 5.61 11.38
CA ILE A 305 -14.72 5.47 11.06
C ILE A 305 -14.89 4.59 9.81
N ALA A 306 -14.09 4.80 8.76
CA ALA A 306 -14.14 3.97 7.55
C ALA A 306 -13.76 2.50 7.81
N VAL A 307 -12.84 2.24 8.74
CA VAL A 307 -12.48 0.87 9.15
C VAL A 307 -13.62 0.21 9.95
N ILE A 308 -14.24 0.94 10.88
CA ILE A 308 -15.35 0.47 11.72
C ILE A 308 -16.61 0.24 10.89
N ALA A 309 -16.89 1.13 9.93
CA ALA A 309 -18.11 1.13 9.13
C ALA A 309 -18.25 -0.19 8.37
N ASN A 310 -19.02 -1.12 8.93
CA ASN A 310 -19.56 -2.26 8.21
C ASN A 310 -20.89 -1.79 7.62
N PRO A 311 -20.98 -1.47 6.33
CA PRO A 311 -22.26 -1.32 5.68
C PRO A 311 -22.94 -2.69 5.78
N LYS A 312 -23.72 -2.89 6.85
CA LYS A 312 -24.79 -3.88 6.84
C LYS A 312 -25.76 -3.33 5.82
N ILE A 313 -25.51 -3.64 4.54
CA ILE A 313 -26.46 -3.41 3.46
C ILE A 313 -27.65 -4.25 3.86
N GLY A 314 -28.57 -3.60 4.55
CA GLY A 314 -29.68 -4.27 5.17
C GLY A 314 -30.46 -4.97 4.08
N ASN A 315 -30.87 -6.19 4.39
CA ASN A 315 -32.19 -6.70 4.06
C ASN A 315 -33.30 -5.78 4.64
N ALA A 316 -33.14 -4.45 4.59
CA ALA A 316 -34.13 -3.44 4.93
C ALA A 316 -35.19 -3.31 3.83
N GLY A 317 -35.34 -4.35 3.02
CA GLY A 317 -36.43 -4.56 2.08
C GLY A 317 -37.41 -5.63 2.53
N ILE A 318 -37.61 -5.85 3.85
CA ILE A 318 -38.84 -6.46 4.38
C ILE A 318 -39.25 -5.74 5.68
N ALA A 319 -39.20 -4.40 5.66
CA ALA A 319 -40.15 -3.63 6.44
C ALA A 319 -41.52 -3.75 5.74
N GLY A 320 -42.33 -4.71 6.18
CA GLY A 320 -43.74 -4.45 6.43
C GLY A 320 -44.65 -4.11 5.24
N LEU A 321 -44.58 -4.82 4.12
CA LEU A 321 -45.81 -5.13 3.38
C LEU A 321 -46.15 -6.60 3.63
N LYS A 322 -46.88 -6.82 4.73
CA LYS A 322 -47.80 -7.95 4.83
C LYS A 322 -48.79 -7.80 3.67
N THR A 323 -48.53 -8.43 2.53
CA THR A 323 -49.57 -8.75 1.56
C THR A 323 -50.40 -9.90 2.12
N SER A 324 -51.23 -9.56 3.11
CA SER A 324 -52.36 -10.37 3.50
C SER A 324 -53.46 -10.21 2.46
N SER A 325 -53.57 -11.14 1.51
CA SER A 325 -54.84 -11.47 0.83
C SER A 325 -54.64 -12.61 -0.18
N GLY A 326 -55.29 -13.75 0.06
CA GLY A 326 -55.51 -14.81 -0.93
C GLY A 326 -55.18 -16.22 -0.41
N SER A 327 -56.07 -16.82 0.40
CA SER A 327 -56.86 -18.02 0.03
C SER A 327 -56.00 -19.23 -0.38
N GLY A 328 -55.81 -20.26 0.44
CA GLY A 328 -56.86 -21.22 0.82
C GLY A 328 -56.65 -22.52 0.03
N GLY A 329 -56.40 -23.66 0.70
CA GLY A 329 -56.26 -24.94 -0.02
C GLY A 329 -55.63 -26.09 0.76
N LYS A 330 -56.51 -26.83 1.45
CA LYS A 330 -56.46 -28.20 2.00
C LYS A 330 -55.32 -29.18 1.61
N SER A 331 -54.96 -29.98 2.64
CA SER A 331 -54.75 -31.44 2.70
C SER A 331 -53.62 -32.13 1.92
N GLY A 332 -52.88 -32.98 2.64
CA GLY A 332 -52.58 -34.34 2.17
C GLY A 332 -51.14 -34.84 2.34
N SER A 333 -51.00 -35.82 3.24
CA SER A 333 -50.12 -37.01 3.18
C SER A 333 -48.58 -36.88 3.10
N ASN A 334 -47.95 -37.43 4.15
CA ASN A 334 -46.94 -38.50 4.21
C ASN A 334 -45.80 -38.63 3.19
N GLU A 335 -44.77 -39.33 3.68
CA GLU A 335 -43.58 -39.91 3.01
C GLU A 335 -42.37 -38.97 2.88
N GLN A 336 -41.13 -39.39 3.10
CA GLN A 336 -40.53 -40.58 3.71
C GLN A 336 -39.02 -40.28 3.87
N ASP A 337 -38.37 -41.03 4.76
CA ASP A 337 -36.95 -41.04 5.04
C ASP A 337 -36.00 -40.84 3.85
N THR A 338 -34.99 -40.01 4.06
CA THR A 338 -33.65 -40.31 3.55
C THR A 338 -32.62 -39.87 4.58
N GLN A 339 -32.23 -40.84 5.43
CA GLN A 339 -31.02 -40.78 6.23
C GLN A 339 -29.81 -40.66 5.29
N GLN A 340 -29.06 -39.56 5.39
CA GLN A 340 -27.72 -39.49 4.82
C GLN A 340 -26.74 -38.95 5.86
N SER A 341 -25.89 -39.88 6.30
CA SER A 341 -24.64 -39.77 7.06
C SER A 341 -24.16 -38.37 7.44
N SER A 342 -24.31 -38.07 8.72
CA SER A 342 -23.58 -37.06 9.46
C SER A 342 -22.11 -37.49 9.62
N TYR A 343 -21.23 -36.97 8.75
CA TYR A 343 -19.84 -36.77 9.14
C TYR A 343 -19.81 -35.60 10.14
N VAL A 344 -19.51 -35.96 11.38
CA VAL A 344 -19.24 -35.05 12.49
C VAL A 344 -17.93 -34.30 12.17
N THR A 345 -18.04 -33.14 11.54
CA THR A 345 -17.01 -32.09 11.68
C THR A 345 -17.41 -31.23 12.86
N THR A 346 -16.59 -31.35 13.90
CA THR A 346 -16.56 -30.54 15.10
C THR A 346 -16.91 -29.07 14.85
N ASN A 347 -17.96 -28.64 15.53
CA ASN A 347 -18.23 -27.25 15.89
C ASN A 347 -16.96 -26.65 16.51
N MET A 348 -16.15 -25.97 15.69
CA MET A 348 -15.29 -24.90 16.16
C MET A 348 -15.95 -23.59 15.73
N GLU A 349 -16.20 -22.76 16.73
CA GLU A 349 -16.90 -21.49 16.67
C GLU A 349 -16.60 -20.70 15.39
N SER A 350 -17.67 -20.31 14.69
CA SER A 350 -17.67 -19.28 13.66
C SER A 350 -17.49 -17.89 14.30
N SER A 351 -16.46 -17.74 15.14
CA SER A 351 -16.08 -16.48 15.76
C SER A 351 -15.39 -15.61 14.71
N PHE A 352 -16.18 -14.84 13.98
CA PHE A 352 -15.83 -13.51 13.45
C PHE A 352 -14.34 -13.32 13.03
N GLN A 353 -13.81 -14.20 12.19
CA GLN A 353 -12.51 -14.01 11.53
C GLN A 353 -12.63 -12.85 10.54
N THR A 354 -12.45 -11.65 11.06
CA THR A 354 -12.30 -10.41 10.28
C THR A 354 -10.83 -10.21 9.93
N THR A 355 -10.10 -11.28 9.67
CA THR A 355 -8.78 -11.25 9.00
C THR A 355 -8.94 -10.41 7.74
N THR A 356 -8.04 -9.46 7.52
CA THR A 356 -8.08 -8.45 6.46
C THR A 356 -8.74 -8.99 5.18
N MET A 357 -9.97 -8.55 4.87
CA MET A 357 -10.84 -9.18 3.86
C MET A 357 -10.21 -9.30 2.47
N SER A 358 -9.18 -8.50 2.15
CA SER A 358 -8.40 -8.70 0.94
C SER A 358 -7.71 -10.07 0.94
N GLN A 359 -7.02 -10.44 2.01
CA GLN A 359 -6.31 -11.71 2.06
C GLN A 359 -7.24 -12.92 2.07
N HIS A 360 -8.34 -12.91 2.82
CA HIS A 360 -9.27 -14.04 2.79
C HIS A 360 -9.93 -14.18 1.41
N ALA A 361 -10.31 -13.07 0.77
CA ALA A 361 -10.82 -13.13 -0.60
C ALA A 361 -9.77 -13.67 -1.59
N PHE A 362 -8.49 -13.30 -1.43
CA PHE A 362 -7.39 -13.80 -2.24
C PHE A 362 -6.99 -15.24 -1.92
N GLU A 363 -7.10 -15.67 -0.67
CA GLU A 363 -6.79 -17.02 -0.23
C GLU A 363 -7.89 -17.99 -0.68
N ASP A 364 -9.16 -17.58 -0.61
CA ASP A 364 -10.26 -18.33 -1.21
C ASP A 364 -10.11 -18.42 -2.73
N LEU A 365 -9.62 -17.36 -3.39
CA LEU A 365 -9.33 -17.39 -4.83
C LEU A 365 -8.23 -18.40 -5.15
N LYS A 366 -7.14 -18.39 -4.36
CA LYS A 366 -6.05 -19.36 -4.47
C LYS A 366 -6.55 -20.78 -4.23
N GLN A 367 -7.42 -20.98 -3.24
CA GLN A 367 -8.02 -22.28 -2.94
C GLN A 367 -8.93 -22.75 -4.07
N GLN A 368 -9.72 -21.87 -4.66
CA GLN A 368 -10.56 -22.17 -5.81
C GLN A 368 -9.73 -22.52 -7.05
N GLN A 369 -8.59 -21.85 -7.25
CA GLN A 369 -7.65 -22.16 -8.33
C GLN A 369 -7.00 -23.54 -8.12
N MET A 370 -6.55 -23.85 -6.90
CA MET A 370 -6.04 -25.19 -6.56
C MET A 370 -7.11 -26.27 -6.74
N GLN A 371 -8.36 -25.99 -6.38
CA GLN A 371 -9.46 -26.93 -6.59
C GLN A 371 -9.73 -27.15 -8.09
N TYR A 372 -9.62 -26.11 -8.92
CA TYR A 372 -9.75 -26.22 -10.36
C TYR A 372 -8.62 -27.04 -10.99
N GLU A 373 -7.37 -26.84 -10.54
CA GLU A 373 -6.22 -27.66 -10.97
C GLU A 373 -6.39 -29.13 -10.57
N GLN A 374 -6.87 -29.42 -9.36
CA GLN A 374 -7.15 -30.78 -8.92
C GLN A 374 -8.22 -31.46 -9.78
N VAL A 375 -9.30 -30.74 -10.13
CA VAL A 375 -10.34 -31.27 -11.01
C VAL A 375 -9.80 -31.52 -12.42
N PHE A 376 -8.97 -30.61 -12.93
CA PHE A 376 -8.34 -30.77 -14.25
C PHE A 376 -7.38 -31.96 -14.29
N GLN A 377 -6.54 -32.14 -13.27
CA GLN A 377 -5.65 -33.30 -13.14
C GLN A 377 -6.45 -34.61 -13.06
N LYS A 378 -7.55 -34.64 -12.31
CA LYS A 378 -8.43 -35.81 -12.22
C LYS A 378 -9.07 -36.16 -13.57
N HIS A 379 -9.48 -35.17 -14.36
CA HIS A 379 -9.97 -35.40 -15.72
C HIS A 379 -8.89 -35.94 -16.67
N ASN A 380 -7.67 -35.39 -16.60
CA ASN A 380 -6.58 -35.84 -17.45
C ASN A 380 -6.15 -37.29 -17.13
N GLN A 381 -6.12 -37.66 -15.83
CA GLN A 381 -5.87 -39.04 -15.42
C GLN A 381 -6.98 -39.99 -15.91
N ARG A 382 -8.25 -39.57 -15.86
CA ARG A 382 -9.37 -40.40 -16.35
C ARG A 382 -9.28 -40.64 -17.86
N SER A 383 -8.82 -39.65 -18.64
CA SER A 383 -8.60 -39.83 -20.08
C SER A 383 -7.48 -40.82 -20.39
N GLN A 384 -6.40 -40.84 -19.60
CA GLN A 384 -5.33 -41.84 -19.77
C GLN A 384 -5.79 -43.26 -19.42
N TYR A 385 -6.62 -43.43 -18.40
CA TYR A 385 -7.18 -44.76 -18.07
C TYR A 385 -8.18 -45.28 -19.11
N MET A 386 -8.91 -44.40 -19.79
CA MET A 386 -9.81 -44.81 -20.89
C MET A 386 -9.06 -45.15 -22.18
N GLY A 387 -7.87 -44.58 -22.41
CA GLY A 387 -7.05 -44.85 -23.60
C GLY A 387 -6.44 -46.25 -23.64
N ASN A 388 -6.11 -46.86 -22.49
CA ASN A 388 -5.46 -48.17 -22.44
C ASN A 388 -6.41 -49.37 -22.55
N ASN A 389 -7.73 -49.17 -22.46
CA ASN A 389 -8.71 -50.26 -22.64
C ASN A 389 -9.26 -50.36 -24.08
N ALA A 390 -8.90 -49.43 -24.98
CA ALA A 390 -9.35 -49.45 -26.37
C ALA A 390 -8.43 -50.26 -27.31
N THR A 391 -7.25 -50.70 -26.85
CA THR A 391 -6.25 -51.43 -27.65
C THR A 391 -6.20 -52.94 -27.42
N LEU A 392 -7.16 -53.52 -26.68
CA LEU A 392 -7.16 -54.95 -26.33
C LEU A 392 -8.31 -55.76 -26.94
N ASN A 393 -8.89 -55.33 -28.06
CA ASN A 393 -9.94 -56.10 -28.74
C ASN A 393 -9.87 -56.09 -30.28
N THR A 394 -8.66 -56.15 -30.84
CA THR A 394 -8.48 -56.30 -32.29
C THR A 394 -7.33 -57.24 -32.54
N ASN A 395 -7.55 -58.55 -32.35
CA ASN A 395 -6.73 -59.60 -32.94
C ASN A 395 -7.47 -60.95 -32.86
N ASN A 396 -8.27 -61.24 -33.89
CA ASN A 396 -8.51 -62.61 -34.34
C ASN A 396 -9.15 -62.60 -35.73
N THR A 397 -8.33 -62.62 -36.78
CA THR A 397 -8.61 -63.35 -38.04
C THR A 397 -7.40 -63.35 -38.99
N ILE A 398 -6.88 -64.57 -39.22
CA ILE A 398 -6.43 -65.13 -40.52
C ILE A 398 -5.04 -64.75 -41.07
N THR A 399 -4.11 -65.70 -40.83
CA THR A 399 -3.15 -66.37 -41.73
C THR A 399 -2.85 -65.82 -43.14
N GLY A 400 -1.56 -65.74 -43.49
CA GLY A 400 -1.09 -66.11 -44.84
C GLY A 400 0.19 -65.43 -45.38
N TYR A 401 1.32 -66.14 -45.25
CA TYR A 401 2.50 -66.21 -46.16
C TYR A 401 3.55 -65.06 -46.29
N SER A 402 4.80 -65.47 -45.98
CA SER A 402 6.08 -65.30 -46.75
C SER A 402 6.67 -63.89 -46.92
N SER A 403 7.98 -63.60 -46.87
CA SER A 403 9.26 -64.26 -46.54
C SER A 403 10.36 -63.19 -46.80
N TYR A 404 11.56 -63.44 -46.28
CA TYR A 404 12.88 -62.86 -46.63
C TYR A 404 13.40 -61.59 -45.91
N ASP A 405 14.27 -61.90 -44.93
CA ASP A 405 15.70 -61.60 -44.83
C ASP A 405 16.27 -60.25 -44.35
N ASN A 406 17.25 -60.46 -43.45
CA ASN A 406 18.53 -59.77 -43.26
C ASN A 406 18.52 -58.40 -42.55
N ASP A 407 19.44 -58.09 -41.64
CA ASP A 407 20.48 -58.84 -40.93
C ASP A 407 21.08 -57.82 -39.94
N THR A 408 21.54 -58.26 -38.75
CA THR A 408 22.63 -57.64 -37.94
C THR A 408 22.51 -56.17 -37.46
N ILE A 409 22.95 -55.73 -36.28
CA ILE A 409 24.17 -56.04 -35.51
C ILE A 409 24.02 -55.46 -34.07
N SER A 410 24.63 -56.16 -33.10
CA SER A 410 25.05 -55.83 -31.71
C SER A 410 24.89 -54.40 -31.18
N GLY A 411 24.62 -54.13 -29.90
CA GLY A 411 24.83 -54.90 -28.67
C GLY A 411 25.54 -54.01 -27.61
N ILE A 412 25.23 -54.26 -26.32
CA ILE A 412 26.03 -53.89 -25.12
C ILE A 412 26.07 -52.37 -24.79
N GLY A 413 25.89 -51.87 -23.56
CA GLY A 413 25.78 -52.46 -22.24
C GLY A 413 25.59 -51.38 -21.17
N ASN A 414 25.35 -51.85 -19.95
CA ASN A 414 25.21 -51.13 -18.69
C ASN A 414 26.47 -50.36 -18.24
N ILE A 415 26.33 -49.65 -17.10
CA ILE A 415 27.31 -48.95 -16.23
C ILE A 415 27.07 -47.43 -16.35
N GLY A 416 26.88 -46.63 -15.29
CA GLY A 416 27.29 -46.72 -13.90
C GLY A 416 27.91 -45.37 -13.53
N THR A 417 27.51 -44.84 -12.38
CA THR A 417 27.90 -43.56 -11.76
C THR A 417 29.39 -43.24 -11.77
N GLU A 418 29.76 -41.97 -11.99
CA GLU A 418 30.90 -41.36 -11.30
C GLU A 418 30.81 -39.83 -11.19
N LYS A 419 31.49 -39.35 -10.16
CA LYS A 419 31.45 -38.05 -9.50
C LYS A 419 32.87 -37.50 -9.61
N ILE A 420 33.11 -36.33 -10.20
CA ILE A 420 34.43 -35.68 -10.15
C ILE A 420 34.27 -34.19 -9.87
N ALA A 421 34.94 -33.78 -8.79
CA ALA A 421 35.36 -32.43 -8.47
C ALA A 421 36.86 -32.30 -8.79
N LEU A 422 37.33 -31.10 -9.12
CA LEU A 422 38.67 -30.52 -8.91
C LEU A 422 38.64 -29.14 -9.62
N ASP A 423 38.66 -28.02 -8.91
CA ASP A 423 39.79 -27.32 -8.28
C ASP A 423 40.80 -26.67 -9.25
N ASP A 424 41.04 -25.38 -8.97
CA ASP A 424 42.27 -24.61 -9.03
C ASP A 424 43.03 -24.40 -10.36
N LEU A 425 43.21 -23.13 -10.75
CA LEU A 425 44.44 -22.33 -10.49
C LEU A 425 44.48 -21.04 -11.36
N TYR A 426 44.71 -19.90 -10.67
CA TYR A 426 45.51 -18.67 -10.96
C TYR A 426 46.18 -18.46 -12.36
N PRO A 427 46.56 -17.22 -12.79
CA PRO A 427 47.10 -16.16 -11.91
C PRO A 427 46.81 -14.67 -12.21
N SER A 428 47.13 -13.87 -11.19
CA SER A 428 47.44 -12.44 -11.25
C SER A 428 48.72 -12.14 -12.04
N THR A 429 48.74 -10.99 -12.70
CA THR A 429 49.98 -10.23 -12.97
C THR A 429 49.72 -8.74 -12.83
N THR A 430 50.70 -8.09 -12.20
CA THR A 430 50.83 -6.69 -11.79
C THR A 430 51.61 -5.84 -12.81
N HIS A 431 51.45 -4.52 -12.67
CA HIS A 431 52.36 -3.41 -13.05
C HIS A 431 52.66 -3.10 -14.53
N HIS A 432 52.35 -1.86 -14.95
CA HIS A 432 53.36 -0.84 -15.28
C HIS A 432 52.76 0.57 -15.46
N ASP A 433 53.52 1.56 -15.00
CA ASP A 433 53.31 3.02 -15.11
C ASP A 433 53.46 3.60 -16.53
N ASP A 434 53.01 4.86 -16.64
CA ASP A 434 53.52 6.02 -17.42
C ASP A 434 52.53 6.73 -18.39
N PRO A 435 52.66 8.06 -18.57
CA PRO A 435 51.59 8.97 -18.93
C PRO A 435 51.71 9.50 -20.36
N GLY A 436 50.62 10.05 -20.89
CA GLY A 436 50.69 10.74 -22.17
C GLY A 436 49.33 11.18 -22.69
N HIS A 437 49.20 12.49 -22.86
CA HIS A 437 48.18 13.16 -23.67
C HIS A 437 47.77 12.38 -24.93
N HIS A 438 46.45 12.27 -25.18
CA HIS A 438 45.87 12.49 -26.51
C HIS A 438 44.36 12.70 -26.40
N HIS A 439 43.89 13.86 -26.88
CA HIS A 439 42.49 14.11 -27.22
C HIS A 439 42.03 13.15 -28.33
N PRO A 440 40.79 12.64 -28.27
CA PRO A 440 40.07 12.27 -29.49
C PRO A 440 38.84 13.15 -29.71
N HIS A 441 38.74 13.59 -30.96
CA HIS A 441 37.61 14.23 -31.61
C HIS A 441 36.28 13.50 -31.38
N TRP A 442 35.24 14.28 -31.09
CA TRP A 442 33.85 13.86 -31.26
C TRP A 442 33.51 13.74 -32.75
N PRO A 443 32.92 12.63 -33.22
CA PRO A 443 32.27 12.59 -34.52
C PRO A 443 30.88 13.29 -34.45
N PRO A 444 30.42 13.92 -35.55
CA PRO A 444 29.12 14.58 -35.61
C PRO A 444 27.95 13.57 -35.62
N PRO A 445 26.75 13.99 -35.19
CA PRO A 445 25.59 13.10 -35.12
C PRO A 445 25.07 12.77 -36.52
N THR A 446 25.09 11.49 -36.89
CA THR A 446 24.33 10.95 -38.01
C THR A 446 22.85 10.83 -37.63
N GLU A 447 21.99 11.54 -38.38
CA GLU A 447 20.54 11.31 -38.42
C GLU A 447 20.26 9.83 -38.73
N ARG A 448 19.58 9.14 -37.80
CA ARG A 448 18.94 7.85 -38.10
C ARG A 448 17.50 8.13 -38.53
N LEU A 449 17.21 7.74 -39.78
CA LEU A 449 15.86 7.53 -40.29
C LEU A 449 15.12 6.46 -39.46
N PRO A 450 13.78 6.51 -39.40
CA PRO A 450 13.00 5.51 -38.67
C PRO A 450 13.03 4.17 -39.43
N GLU A 451 13.49 3.11 -38.76
CA GLU A 451 13.26 1.74 -39.21
C GLU A 451 11.80 1.35 -38.93
N ASP A 452 11.13 0.87 -39.97
CA ASP A 452 9.80 0.28 -39.89
C ASP A 452 9.79 -0.98 -39.00
N PRO A 453 8.73 -1.21 -38.20
CA PRO A 453 8.61 -2.40 -37.38
C PRO A 453 8.29 -3.62 -38.26
N GLN A 454 9.30 -4.45 -38.51
CA GLN A 454 9.15 -5.72 -39.21
C GLN A 454 8.78 -6.84 -38.22
N ASP A 455 7.76 -7.62 -38.60
CA ASP A 455 7.04 -8.59 -37.78
C ASP A 455 7.91 -9.63 -37.05
N ASP A 456 7.93 -9.52 -35.72
CA ASP A 456 8.62 -10.41 -34.76
C ASP A 456 7.82 -11.72 -34.47
N LEU A 457 7.00 -12.16 -35.42
CA LEU A 457 6.17 -13.37 -35.27
C LEU A 457 6.93 -14.65 -35.68
N SER A 458 7.97 -14.54 -36.50
CA SER A 458 8.74 -15.69 -36.99
C SER A 458 9.72 -16.25 -35.95
N SER A 459 10.25 -15.39 -35.07
CA SER A 459 11.17 -15.73 -33.99
C SER A 459 10.47 -16.54 -32.88
N GLN A 460 9.21 -16.19 -32.54
CA GLN A 460 8.43 -16.93 -31.55
C GLN A 460 7.94 -18.31 -32.04
N VAL A 461 7.71 -18.48 -33.34
CA VAL A 461 7.30 -19.77 -33.91
C VAL A 461 8.48 -20.75 -33.96
N GLN A 462 9.72 -20.26 -34.13
CA GLN A 462 10.90 -21.13 -34.08
C GLN A 462 11.22 -21.62 -32.66
N LEU A 463 10.97 -20.81 -31.63
CA LEU A 463 11.19 -21.25 -30.24
C LEU A 463 10.21 -22.35 -29.80
N MET A 464 8.96 -22.33 -30.29
CA MET A 464 7.96 -23.35 -29.95
C MET A 464 8.16 -24.71 -30.65
N ARG A 465 9.00 -24.78 -31.69
CA ARG A 465 9.36 -26.07 -32.33
C ARG A 465 10.53 -26.77 -31.67
N ALA A 466 11.32 -26.09 -30.84
CA ALA A 466 12.47 -26.67 -30.15
C ALA A 466 12.09 -27.37 -28.82
N GLU A 467 10.85 -27.22 -28.34
CA GLU A 467 10.34 -27.84 -27.10
C GLU A 467 9.34 -28.97 -27.34
N ARG A 468 9.29 -29.54 -28.55
CA ARG A 468 8.65 -30.83 -28.85
C ARG A 468 9.67 -31.79 -29.42
#